data_AF-A0A535H679-F1
#
_entry.id   AF-A0A535H679-F1
#
_cell.length_a   1.000
_cell.length_b   1.000
_cell.length_c   1.000
_cell.angle_alpha   90.00
_cell.angle_beta   90.00
_cell.angle_gamma   90.00
#
_symmetry.space_group_name_H-M   'P 1'
#
loop_
_entity.id
_entity.type
_entity.pdbx_description
1 polymer ?
#
loop_
_entity_poly.entity_id
_entity_poly.type
_entity_poly.pdbx_seq_one_letter_code
_entity_poly.pdbx_strand_id
1 'polypeptide(L)'
;MQIGIYPDINSLSHEAAQIIVRLANEATVTRGRFSIALSGGSTPKALFGLIATEPYLGQINWPSVEIFWADERCVPPDDAESNYAMAKEVLLSKIPIQPRQVHRMPAEKADRDAAAQEYTLEMQRVFSTNGIPAFDL
;
A
#
# COMPACT_ATOMS: atom_id res chain seq x y z
N MET A 1 1.23 9.88 -20.27
CA MET A 1 0.36 8.69 -20.14
C MET A 1 1.07 7.53 -20.81
N GLN A 2 1.34 6.45 -20.07
CA GLN A 2 2.01 5.26 -20.57
C GLN A 2 1.02 4.08 -20.46
N ILE A 3 0.90 3.27 -21.50
CA ILE A 3 -0.02 2.12 -21.54
C ILE A 3 0.84 0.87 -21.79
N GLY A 4 0.78 -0.08 -20.86
CA GLY A 4 1.37 -1.42 -21.01
C GLY A 4 0.27 -2.45 -21.27
N ILE A 5 0.46 -3.31 -22.25
CA ILE A 5 -0.45 -4.42 -22.57
C ILE A 5 0.30 -5.71 -22.33
N TYR A 6 -0.26 -6.59 -21.49
CA TYR A 6 0.36 -7.84 -21.08
C TYR A 6 -0.58 -9.01 -21.38
N PRO A 7 -0.04 -10.19 -21.71
CA PRO A 7 -0.84 -11.34 -22.12
C PRO A 7 -1.65 -11.95 -20.96
N ASP A 8 -1.18 -11.78 -19.72
CA ASP A 8 -1.80 -12.36 -18.53
C ASP A 8 -1.46 -11.58 -17.25
N ILE A 9 -2.12 -11.97 -16.15
CA ILE A 9 -1.97 -11.36 -14.84
C ILE A 9 -0.57 -11.54 -14.24
N ASN A 10 0.12 -12.63 -14.58
CA ASN A 10 1.45 -12.91 -14.06
C ASN A 10 2.47 -11.94 -14.65
N SER A 11 2.45 -11.79 -15.98
CA SER A 11 3.28 -10.85 -16.73
C SER A 11 3.01 -9.41 -16.29
N LEU A 12 1.72 -9.03 -16.12
CA LEU A 12 1.34 -7.73 -15.57
C LEU A 12 1.89 -7.51 -14.15
N SER A 13 1.79 -8.53 -13.29
CA SER A 13 2.24 -8.43 -11.89
C SER A 13 3.75 -8.28 -11.80
N HIS A 14 4.52 -8.99 -12.61
CA HIS A 14 5.98 -8.84 -12.67
C HIS A 14 6.41 -7.42 -13.06
N GLU A 15 5.72 -6.83 -14.03
CA GLU A 15 6.01 -5.48 -14.53
C GLU A 15 5.59 -4.41 -13.52
N ALA A 16 4.43 -4.56 -12.91
CA ALA A 16 4.01 -3.70 -11.81
C ALA A 16 4.95 -3.80 -10.60
N ALA A 17 5.46 -5.00 -10.27
CA ALA A 17 6.44 -5.20 -9.22
C ALA A 17 7.76 -4.48 -9.52
N GLN A 18 8.25 -4.53 -10.77
CA GLN A 18 9.43 -3.77 -11.19
C GLN A 18 9.22 -2.26 -11.10
N ILE A 19 8.02 -1.77 -11.43
CA ILE A 19 7.66 -0.35 -11.26
C ILE A 19 7.72 0.03 -9.77
N ILE A 20 7.12 -0.78 -8.88
CA ILE A 20 7.16 -0.55 -7.43
C ILE A 20 8.60 -0.50 -6.92
N VAL A 21 9.44 -1.48 -7.28
CA VAL A 21 10.86 -1.51 -6.87
C VAL A 21 11.58 -0.25 -7.31
N ARG A 22 11.41 0.16 -8.57
CA ARG A 22 12.06 1.36 -9.11
C ARG A 22 11.64 2.61 -8.34
N LEU A 23 10.34 2.83 -8.18
CA LEU A 23 9.81 4.00 -7.47
C LEU A 23 10.21 3.99 -5.98
N ALA A 24 10.19 2.82 -5.34
CA ALA A 24 10.61 2.68 -3.95
C ALA A 24 12.08 3.05 -3.75
N ASN A 25 12.95 2.58 -4.64
CA ASN A 25 14.37 2.89 -4.59
C ASN A 25 14.63 4.37 -4.89
N GLU A 26 14.00 4.94 -5.92
CA GLU A 26 14.11 6.37 -6.25
C GLU A 26 13.64 7.26 -5.08
N ALA A 27 12.47 6.97 -4.51
CA ALA A 27 11.91 7.73 -3.40
C ALA A 27 12.75 7.60 -2.12
N THR A 28 13.25 6.40 -1.82
CA THR A 28 14.13 6.16 -0.68
C THR A 28 15.44 6.93 -0.81
N VAL A 29 16.07 6.93 -1.99
CA VAL A 29 17.32 7.66 -2.23
C VAL A 29 17.11 9.17 -2.14
N THR A 30 16.02 9.69 -2.71
CA THR A 30 15.80 11.13 -2.84
C THR A 30 15.19 11.78 -1.60
N ARG A 31 14.34 11.06 -0.86
CA ARG A 31 13.54 11.61 0.26
C ARG A 31 13.66 10.80 1.55
N GLY A 32 14.38 9.67 1.54
CA GLY A 32 14.50 8.77 2.69
C GLY A 32 13.22 7.98 3.00
N ARG A 33 12.18 8.08 2.16
CA ARG A 33 10.86 7.50 2.37
C ARG A 33 10.18 7.20 1.05
N PHE A 34 9.46 6.07 0.98
CA PHE A 34 8.55 5.70 -0.10
C PHE A 34 7.15 5.53 0.45
N SER A 35 6.18 6.26 -0.08
CA SER A 35 4.78 6.23 0.36
C SER A 35 3.89 5.64 -0.73
N ILE A 36 3.11 4.61 -0.39
CA ILE A 36 2.25 3.90 -1.33
C ILE A 36 0.81 3.75 -0.80
N ALA A 37 -0.18 4.02 -1.64
CA ALA A 37 -1.58 3.75 -1.36
C ALA A 37 -2.05 2.46 -2.06
N LEU A 38 -2.43 1.45 -1.27
CA LEU A 38 -2.87 0.15 -1.77
C LEU A 38 -4.35 0.16 -2.15
N SER A 39 -4.66 -0.62 -3.18
CA SER A 39 -6.02 -0.89 -3.65
C SER A 39 -6.43 -2.33 -3.32
N GLY A 40 -7.74 -2.56 -3.26
CA GLY A 40 -8.33 -3.89 -3.20
C GLY A 40 -8.38 -4.66 -4.51
N GLY A 41 -8.91 -5.88 -4.45
CA GLY A 41 -9.24 -6.69 -5.63
C GLY A 41 -8.20 -7.75 -6.01
N SER A 42 -8.54 -8.57 -7.00
CA SER A 42 -7.75 -9.74 -7.39
C SER A 42 -6.42 -9.37 -8.07
N THR A 43 -6.39 -8.31 -8.86
CA THR A 43 -5.16 -7.85 -9.54
C THR A 43 -4.11 -7.37 -8.54
N PRO A 44 -4.40 -6.45 -7.59
CA PRO A 44 -3.45 -6.15 -6.52
C PRO A 44 -3.11 -7.34 -5.64
N LYS A 45 -4.06 -8.25 -5.34
CA LYS A 45 -3.77 -9.46 -4.54
C LYS A 45 -2.64 -10.31 -5.14
N ALA A 46 -2.64 -10.52 -6.47
CA ALA A 46 -1.58 -11.24 -7.17
C ALA A 46 -0.22 -10.52 -7.07
N LEU A 47 -0.21 -9.22 -7.33
CA LEU A 47 0.98 -8.37 -7.22
C LEU A 47 1.55 -8.36 -5.80
N PHE A 48 0.71 -8.20 -4.79
CA PHE A 48 1.10 -8.16 -3.38
C PHE A 48 1.73 -9.47 -2.93
N GLY A 49 1.18 -10.60 -3.36
CA GLY A 49 1.79 -11.91 -3.13
C GLY A 49 3.16 -12.05 -3.80
N LEU A 50 3.35 -11.44 -4.99
CA LEU A 50 4.61 -11.48 -5.74
C LEU A 50 5.70 -10.58 -5.14
N ILE A 51 5.38 -9.35 -4.73
CA ILE A 51 6.40 -8.44 -4.14
C ILE A 51 6.87 -8.91 -2.76
N ALA A 52 6.10 -9.78 -2.12
CA ALA A 52 6.45 -10.42 -0.85
C ALA A 52 7.42 -11.60 -1.00
N THR A 53 7.89 -11.92 -2.21
CA THR A 53 8.84 -13.01 -2.47
C THR A 53 10.11 -12.51 -3.16
N GLU A 54 11.18 -13.31 -3.12
CA GLU A 54 12.40 -13.01 -3.87
C GLU A 54 12.17 -13.10 -5.39
N PRO A 55 12.82 -12.25 -6.20
CA PRO A 55 13.87 -11.31 -5.80
C PRO A 55 13.33 -9.92 -5.36
N TYR A 56 12.02 -9.69 -5.44
CA TYR A 56 11.43 -8.36 -5.18
C TYR A 56 11.50 -7.98 -3.70
N LEU A 57 11.30 -8.95 -2.81
CA LEU A 57 11.38 -8.77 -1.37
C LEU A 57 12.72 -8.12 -0.96
N GLY A 58 13.83 -8.64 -1.48
CA GLY A 58 15.17 -8.12 -1.21
C GLY A 58 15.54 -6.83 -1.93
N GLN A 59 14.72 -6.35 -2.88
CA GLN A 59 14.97 -5.15 -3.67
C GLN A 59 14.29 -3.89 -3.12
N ILE A 60 13.41 -4.03 -2.12
CA ILE A 60 12.70 -2.92 -1.49
C ILE A 60 13.26 -2.68 -0.10
N ASN A 61 13.61 -1.43 0.21
CA ASN A 61 13.99 -1.02 1.55
C ASN A 61 12.75 -0.84 2.45
N TRP A 62 12.15 -1.94 2.92
CA TRP A 62 10.93 -1.91 3.73
C TRP A 62 10.93 -0.95 4.94
N PRO A 63 12.05 -0.72 5.66
CA PRO A 63 12.10 0.27 6.75
C PRO A 63 11.81 1.73 6.33
N SER A 64 11.90 2.08 5.04
CA SER A 64 11.54 3.41 4.51
C SER A 64 10.15 3.47 3.87
N VAL A 65 9.39 2.37 3.86
CA VAL A 65 8.07 2.31 3.24
C VAL A 65 6.98 2.77 4.23
N GLU A 66 6.06 3.63 3.80
CA GLU A 66 4.81 3.92 4.50
C GLU A 66 3.64 3.41 3.65
N ILE A 67 2.76 2.60 4.23
CA ILE A 67 1.65 1.94 3.53
C ILE A 67 0.32 2.56 3.96
N PHE A 68 -0.47 2.90 2.95
CA PHE A 68 -1.81 3.47 3.05
C PHE A 68 -2.80 2.67 2.21
N TRP A 69 -4.07 3.02 2.27
CA TRP A 69 -5.14 2.51 1.41
C TRP A 69 -5.80 3.65 0.64
N ALA A 70 -6.18 3.38 -0.62
CA ALA A 70 -6.96 4.29 -1.45
C ALA A 70 -8.46 4.25 -1.08
N ASP A 71 -8.95 3.07 -0.71
CA ASP A 71 -10.31 2.81 -0.24
C ASP A 71 -10.33 1.65 0.77
N GLU A 72 -11.38 1.58 1.59
CA GLU A 72 -11.63 0.45 2.49
C GLU A 72 -13.14 0.25 2.71
N ARG A 73 -13.53 -0.98 3.01
CA ARG A 73 -14.91 -1.40 3.25
C ARG A 73 -15.23 -1.13 4.72
N CYS A 74 -16.44 -0.64 5.01
CA CYS A 74 -16.88 -0.33 6.37
C CYS A 74 -17.24 -1.60 7.16
N VAL A 75 -16.25 -2.47 7.36
CA VAL A 75 -16.34 -3.77 8.03
C VAL A 75 -15.17 -3.92 9.02
N PRO A 76 -15.21 -4.88 9.97
CA PRO A 76 -14.07 -5.20 10.83
C PRO A 76 -12.77 -5.48 10.03
N PRO A 77 -11.59 -5.19 10.60
CA PRO A 77 -10.31 -5.31 9.89
C PRO A 77 -9.87 -6.77 9.63
N ASP A 78 -10.56 -7.76 10.20
CA ASP A 78 -10.37 -9.19 9.98
C ASP A 78 -11.45 -9.80 9.08
N ASP A 79 -12.39 -8.98 8.59
CA ASP A 79 -13.44 -9.41 7.67
C ASP A 79 -12.85 -9.77 6.29
N ALA A 80 -13.45 -10.76 5.62
CA ALA A 80 -13.04 -11.22 4.30
C ALA A 80 -13.18 -10.15 3.21
N GLU A 81 -14.04 -9.15 3.40
CA GLU A 81 -14.22 -8.03 2.46
C GLU A 81 -13.22 -6.87 2.68
N SER A 82 -12.43 -6.90 3.75
CA SER A 82 -11.45 -5.85 4.06
C SER A 82 -10.24 -5.90 3.12
N ASN A 83 -9.91 -4.76 2.51
CA ASN A 83 -8.68 -4.57 1.75
C ASN A 83 -7.45 -4.72 2.64
N TYR A 84 -7.51 -4.23 3.88
CA TYR A 84 -6.48 -4.43 4.89
C TYR A 84 -6.29 -5.92 5.23
N ALA A 85 -7.37 -6.68 5.46
CA ALA A 85 -7.28 -8.11 5.75
C ALA A 85 -6.57 -8.87 4.62
N MET A 86 -6.96 -8.59 3.37
CA MET A 86 -6.31 -9.17 2.18
C MET A 86 -4.83 -8.81 2.11
N ALA A 87 -4.48 -7.52 2.22
CA ALA A 87 -3.09 -7.08 2.18
C ALA A 87 -2.26 -7.68 3.33
N LYS A 88 -2.85 -7.84 4.52
CA LYS A 88 -2.22 -8.50 5.66
C LYS A 88 -1.90 -9.97 5.37
N GLU A 89 -2.86 -10.69 4.79
CA GLU A 89 -2.70 -12.10 4.40
C GLU A 89 -1.58 -12.28 3.37
N VAL A 90 -1.60 -11.50 2.29
CA VAL A 90 -0.72 -11.79 1.14
C VAL A 90 0.61 -11.05 1.17
N LEU A 91 0.70 -9.91 1.87
CA LEU A 91 1.86 -9.02 1.88
C LEU A 91 2.39 -8.73 3.29
N LEU A 92 1.62 -8.05 4.14
CA LEU A 92 2.15 -7.44 5.38
C LEU A 92 2.69 -8.50 6.36
N SER A 93 2.13 -9.71 6.37
CA SER A 93 2.60 -10.82 7.19
C SER A 93 3.93 -11.45 6.73
N LYS A 94 4.42 -11.07 5.54
CA LYS A 94 5.58 -11.69 4.87
C LYS A 94 6.74 -10.72 4.65
N ILE A 95 6.55 -9.42 4.87
CA ILE A 95 7.55 -8.38 4.68
C ILE A 95 8.05 -7.84 6.02
N PRO A 96 9.30 -7.36 6.12
CA PRO A 96 9.86 -6.79 7.35
C PRO A 96 9.38 -5.35 7.57
N ILE A 97 8.06 -5.16 7.78
CA ILE A 97 7.44 -3.86 8.05
C ILE A 97 7.03 -3.72 9.52
N GLN A 98 7.15 -2.51 10.07
CA GLN A 98 6.74 -2.22 11.44
C GLN A 98 5.29 -1.72 11.48
N PRO A 99 4.51 -1.98 12.54
CA PRO A 99 3.13 -1.51 12.65
C PRO A 99 2.96 0.01 12.49
N ARG A 100 3.95 0.80 12.92
CA ARG A 100 3.94 2.27 12.79
C ARG A 100 3.98 2.77 11.34
N GLN A 101 4.35 1.89 10.39
CA GLN A 101 4.45 2.19 8.96
C GLN A 101 3.18 1.82 8.19
N VAL A 102 2.17 1.31 8.89
CA VAL A 102 0.92 0.80 8.30
C VAL A 102 -0.23 1.66 8.78
N HIS A 103 -0.70 2.54 7.90
CA HIS A 103 -1.74 3.51 8.18
C HIS A 103 -3.07 3.00 7.60
N ARG A 104 -3.77 2.16 8.36
CA ARG A 104 -5.08 1.63 7.95
C ARG A 104 -6.19 2.67 8.12
N MET A 105 -7.21 2.62 7.28
CA MET A 105 -8.48 3.32 7.55
C MET A 105 -9.17 2.67 8.77
N PRO A 106 -9.71 3.43 9.73
CA PRO A 106 -10.50 2.90 10.84
C PRO A 106 -11.94 2.62 10.41
N ALA A 107 -12.11 1.83 9.35
CA ALA A 107 -13.38 1.63 8.65
C ALA A 107 -14.43 0.83 9.45
N GLU A 108 -14.01 0.18 10.54
CA GLU A 108 -14.90 -0.54 11.45
C GLU A 108 -15.74 0.38 12.35
N LYS A 109 -15.43 1.68 12.40
CA LYS A 109 -16.14 2.64 13.24
C LYS A 109 -17.56 2.88 12.74
N ALA A 110 -18.49 3.00 13.70
CA ALA A 110 -19.90 3.26 13.40
C ALA A 110 -20.11 4.65 12.74
N ASP A 111 -19.37 5.65 13.20
CA ASP A 111 -19.37 6.99 12.60
C ASP A 111 -18.34 7.05 11.47
N ARG A 112 -18.84 6.99 10.24
CA ARG A 112 -18.03 6.94 9.01
C ARG A 112 -17.37 8.28 8.69
N ASP A 113 -18.02 9.40 9.01
CA ASP A 113 -17.47 10.73 8.77
C ASP A 113 -16.30 10.99 9.73
N ALA A 114 -16.47 10.61 10.99
CA ALA A 114 -15.37 10.65 11.96
C ALA A 114 -14.21 9.73 11.55
N ALA A 115 -14.50 8.53 11.03
CA ALA A 115 -13.48 7.60 10.54
C ALA A 115 -12.67 8.18 9.37
N ALA A 116 -13.35 8.79 8.38
CA ALA A 116 -12.72 9.44 7.24
C ALA A 116 -11.87 10.65 7.66
N GLN A 117 -12.35 11.44 8.62
CA GLN A 117 -11.61 12.58 9.16
C GLN A 117 -10.35 12.13 9.90
N GLU A 118 -10.42 11.06 10.70
CA GLU A 118 -9.25 10.50 11.39
C GLU A 118 -8.19 10.00 10.42
N TYR A 119 -8.60 9.34 9.33
CA TYR A 119 -7.67 8.89 8.30
C TYR A 119 -7.01 10.08 7.58
N THR A 120 -7.76 11.16 7.34
CA THR A 120 -7.24 12.42 6.80
C THR A 120 -6.18 13.02 7.72
N LEU A 121 -6.46 13.10 9.02
CA LEU A 121 -5.52 13.62 10.02
C LEU A 121 -4.25 12.76 10.11
N GLU A 122 -4.38 11.44 10.01
CA GLU A 122 -3.24 10.53 9.99
C GLU A 122 -2.35 10.76 8.76
N MET A 123 -2.93 10.88 7.56
CA MET A 123 -2.18 11.22 6.35
C MET A 123 -1.50 12.59 6.50
N GLN A 124 -2.21 13.62 6.95
CA GLN A 124 -1.64 14.95 7.18
C GLN A 124 -0.45 14.92 8.16
N ARG A 125 -0.57 14.13 9.24
CA ARG A 125 0.51 13.91 10.21
C ARG A 125 1.74 13.27 9.57
N VAL A 126 1.57 12.18 8.83
CA VAL A 126 2.70 11.44 8.22
C VAL A 126 3.38 12.26 7.13
N PHE A 127 2.61 12.98 6.33
CA PHE A 127 3.13 13.84 5.27
C PHE A 127 3.57 15.23 5.76
N SER A 128 3.33 15.56 7.03
CA SER A 128 3.61 16.87 7.62
C SER A 128 3.02 18.01 6.77
N THR A 129 1.76 17.86 6.37
CA THR A 129 1.05 18.79 5.48
C THR A 129 -0.35 19.08 6.00
N ASN A 130 -0.84 20.30 5.77
CA ASN A 130 -2.24 20.67 6.00
C ASN A 130 -3.08 20.59 4.70
N GLY A 131 -2.44 20.22 3.59
CA GLY A 131 -3.07 20.08 2.27
C GLY A 131 -3.34 18.62 1.90
N ILE A 132 -3.42 18.36 0.60
CA ILE A 132 -3.56 17.02 0.04
C ILE A 132 -2.17 16.35 0.04
N PRO A 133 -2.02 15.15 0.64
CA PRO A 133 -0.77 14.40 0.59
C PRO A 133 -0.43 13.98 -0.85
N ALA A 134 0.86 13.95 -1.18
CA ALA A 134 1.36 13.48 -2.46
C ALA A 134 2.10 12.15 -2.25
N PHE A 135 1.46 11.05 -2.66
CA PHE A 135 2.04 9.71 -2.62
C PHE A 135 3.06 9.52 -3.75
N ASP A 136 3.99 8.58 -3.54
CA ASP A 136 4.91 8.16 -4.60
C ASP A 136 4.23 7.15 -5.56
N LEU A 137 3.27 6.37 -5.05
CA LEU A 137 2.46 5.44 -5.83
C LEU A 137 1.05 5.24 -5.27
#